data_AF-A0A7Y1YP77-F1
#
_entry.id   AF-A0A7Y1YP77-F1
#
_cell.length_a   1.000
_cell.length_b   1.000
_cell.length_c   1.000
_cell.angle_alpha   90.00
_cell.angle_beta   90.00
_cell.angle_gamma   90.00
#
_symmetry.space_group_name_H-M   'P 1'
#
loop_
_entity.id
_entity.type
_entity.pdbx_description
1 polymer ?
#
loop_
_entity_poly.entity_id
_entity_poly.type
_entity_poly.pdbx_seq_one_letter_code
_entity_poly.pdbx_strand_id
1 'polypeptide(L)'
;MVNQNVQQLLAEGSDLVHFAEQELTRANEDVVTFLACNNIKRAINNYLSAYIESNGLNTPHNPTPDNLLRMCQSLDKKFANLDFHALSCSHEKGANNFCLEVEHVQECLDLAYMTRNLVIDKIKI
;
A
#
# COMPACT_ATOMS: atom_id res chain seq x y z
N MET A 1 9.32 -14.64 -18.00
CA MET A 1 9.99 -14.67 -16.69
C MET A 1 9.66 -13.37 -16.00
N VAL A 2 9.08 -13.44 -14.80
CA VAL A 2 8.80 -12.24 -14.00
C VAL A 2 10.14 -11.72 -13.47
N ASN A 3 10.34 -10.41 -13.57
CA ASN A 3 11.56 -9.73 -13.12
C ASN A 3 11.82 -10.05 -11.62
N GLN A 4 13.07 -10.35 -11.25
CA GLN A 4 13.45 -10.61 -9.85
C GLN A 4 13.06 -9.44 -8.93
N ASN A 5 13.14 -8.21 -9.44
CA ASN A 5 12.73 -7.03 -8.67
C ASN A 5 11.21 -7.01 -8.39
N VAL A 6 10.38 -7.48 -9.34
CA VAL A 6 8.93 -7.61 -9.15
C VAL A 6 8.62 -8.61 -8.04
N GLN A 7 9.30 -9.76 -8.02
CA GLN A 7 9.12 -10.75 -6.96
C GLN A 7 9.55 -10.20 -5.60
N GLN A 8 10.67 -9.48 -5.55
CA GLN A 8 11.15 -8.85 -4.32
C GLN A 8 10.15 -7.81 -3.79
N LEU A 9 9.66 -6.92 -4.65
CA LEU A 9 8.66 -5.91 -4.28
C LEU A 9 7.38 -6.55 -3.73
N LEU A 10 6.89 -7.64 -4.34
CA LEU A 10 5.71 -8.36 -3.87
C LEU A 10 5.94 -9.07 -2.52
N ALA A 11 7.13 -9.64 -2.33
CA ALA A 11 7.51 -10.28 -1.07
C ALA A 11 7.60 -9.25 0.05
N GLU A 12 8.39 -8.18 -0.15
CA GLU A 12 8.54 -7.09 0.82
C GLU A 12 7.20 -6.44 1.16
N GLY A 13 6.33 -6.22 0.17
CA GLY A 13 4.99 -5.69 0.42
C GLY A 13 4.15 -6.63 1.30
N SER A 14 4.24 -7.94 1.07
CA SER A 14 3.51 -8.95 1.87
C SER A 14 4.02 -9.04 3.30
N ASP A 15 5.34 -8.94 3.50
CA ASP A 15 5.94 -8.89 4.83
C ASP A 15 5.48 -7.64 5.59
N LEU A 16 5.46 -6.48 4.93
CA LEU A 16 4.99 -5.22 5.52
C LEU A 16 3.52 -5.28 5.94
N VAL A 17 2.65 -5.86 5.12
CA VAL A 17 1.23 -6.09 5.46
C VAL A 17 1.12 -7.03 6.66
N HIS A 18 1.88 -8.11 6.68
CA HIS A 18 1.88 -9.05 7.81
C HIS A 18 2.33 -8.38 9.12
N PHE A 19 3.37 -7.56 9.08
CA PHE A 19 3.79 -6.79 10.25
C PHE A 19 2.71 -5.80 10.70
N ALA A 20 2.07 -5.08 9.77
CA ALA A 20 0.99 -4.16 10.14
C ALA A 20 -0.20 -4.87 10.79
N GLU A 21 -0.59 -6.04 10.28
CA GLU A 21 -1.62 -6.89 10.85
C GLU A 21 -1.25 -7.32 12.28
N GLN A 22 -0.03 -7.80 12.50
CA GLN A 22 0.45 -8.18 13.83
C GLN A 22 0.41 -7.01 14.82
N GLU A 23 0.86 -5.83 14.40
CA GLU A 23 0.82 -4.62 15.23
C GLU A 23 -0.63 -4.26 15.61
N LEU A 24 -1.56 -4.26 14.65
CA LEU A 24 -2.98 -3.98 14.92
C LEU A 24 -3.62 -4.98 15.90
N THR A 25 -3.28 -6.27 15.82
CA THR A 25 -3.80 -7.27 16.78
C THR A 25 -3.32 -7.05 18.22
N ARG A 26 -2.29 -6.22 18.42
CA ARG A 26 -1.68 -5.89 19.71
C ARG A 26 -1.94 -4.44 20.14
N ALA A 27 -2.70 -3.68 19.36
CA ALA A 27 -2.87 -2.24 19.54
C ALA A 27 -3.71 -1.91 20.79
N ASN A 28 -3.03 -1.48 21.86
CA ASN A 28 -3.58 -0.69 22.96
C ASN A 28 -2.89 0.69 23.08
N GLU A 29 -1.96 1.02 22.17
CA GLU A 29 -1.08 2.20 22.24
C GLU A 29 -0.89 2.88 20.88
N ASP A 30 -0.96 4.21 20.83
CA ASP A 30 -0.87 5.06 19.61
C ASP A 30 0.41 4.84 18.77
N VAL A 31 1.49 4.37 19.39
CA VAL A 31 2.76 4.09 18.68
C VAL A 31 2.61 2.93 17.70
N VAL A 32 1.76 1.96 18.03
CA VAL A 32 1.53 0.73 17.27
C VAL A 32 0.75 1.04 15.99
N THR A 33 -0.25 1.91 16.07
CA THR A 33 -1.10 2.30 14.92
C THR A 33 -0.33 3.16 13.91
N PHE A 34 0.55 4.05 14.38
CA PHE A 34 1.46 4.80 13.50
C PHE A 34 2.40 3.90 12.70
N LEU A 35 3.01 2.91 13.36
CA LEU A 35 3.92 1.98 12.69
C LEU A 35 3.19 1.11 11.67
N ALA A 36 2.03 0.57 12.04
CA ALA A 36 1.17 -0.19 11.14
C ALA A 36 0.80 0.63 9.90
N CYS A 37 0.38 1.89 10.07
CA CYS A 37 0.04 2.78 8.96
C CYS A 37 1.23 3.01 7.99
N ASN A 38 2.43 3.27 8.52
CA ASN A 38 3.61 3.45 7.68
C ASN A 38 3.97 2.18 6.90
N ASN A 39 3.86 1.01 7.53
CA ASN A 39 4.10 -0.27 6.86
C ASN A 39 3.08 -0.51 5.74
N ILE A 40 1.79 -0.22 5.98
CA ILE A 40 0.73 -0.31 4.97
C ILE A 40 1.02 0.58 3.76
N LYS A 41 1.37 1.85 3.98
CA LYS A 41 1.72 2.79 2.89
C LYS A 41 2.90 2.28 2.06
N ARG A 42 3.93 1.75 2.72
CA ARG A 42 5.09 1.15 2.05
C ARG A 42 4.71 -0.11 1.26
N ALA A 43 3.83 -0.95 1.80
CA ALA A 43 3.36 -2.14 1.11
C ALA A 43 2.60 -1.79 -0.19
N ILE A 44 1.68 -0.81 -0.12
CA ILE A 44 0.95 -0.31 -1.28
C ILE A 44 1.92 0.22 -2.34
N ASN A 45 2.93 1.00 -1.94
CA ASN A 45 3.96 1.48 -2.86
C ASN A 45 4.70 0.32 -3.54
N ASN A 46 5.06 -0.72 -2.80
CA ASN A 46 5.75 -1.88 -3.34
C ASN A 46 4.88 -2.66 -4.33
N TYR A 47 3.60 -2.87 -4.03
CA TYR A 47 2.67 -3.57 -4.94
C TYR A 47 2.44 -2.81 -6.24
N LEU A 48 2.19 -1.51 -6.18
CA LEU A 48 1.99 -0.70 -7.39
C LEU A 48 3.28 -0.61 -8.21
N SER A 49 4.43 -0.48 -7.54
CA SER A 49 5.75 -0.55 -8.16
C SER A 49 5.97 -1.86 -8.91
N ALA A 50 5.64 -2.99 -8.26
CA ALA A 50 5.72 -4.31 -8.87
C ALA A 50 4.88 -4.40 -10.15
N TYR A 51 3.69 -3.83 -10.15
CA TYR A 51 2.86 -3.78 -11.35
C TYR A 51 3.47 -2.90 -12.45
N ILE A 52 3.94 -1.70 -12.13
CA ILE A 52 4.60 -0.81 -13.10
C ILE A 52 5.81 -1.49 -13.74
N GLU A 53 6.66 -2.11 -12.94
CA GLU A 53 7.84 -2.82 -13.41
C GLU A 53 7.54 -4.09 -14.18
N SER A 54 6.47 -4.81 -13.81
CA SER A 54 6.01 -5.97 -14.59
C SER A 54 5.58 -5.59 -16.01
N ASN A 55 5.21 -4.32 -16.24
CA ASN A 55 4.90 -3.76 -17.55
C ASN A 55 6.14 -3.12 -18.24
N GLY A 56 7.34 -3.31 -17.71
CA GLY A 56 8.59 -2.82 -18.32
C GLY A 56 8.84 -1.32 -18.11
N LEU A 57 8.13 -0.66 -17.20
CA LEU A 57 8.35 0.73 -16.82
C LEU A 57 9.15 0.82 -15.52
N ASN A 58 9.86 1.94 -15.32
CA ASN A 58 10.57 2.20 -14.07
C ASN A 58 9.69 2.97 -13.09
N THR A 59 9.84 2.69 -11.81
CA THR A 59 9.23 3.46 -10.73
C THR A 59 9.88 4.84 -10.60
N PRO A 60 9.11 5.88 -10.21
CA PRO A 60 9.67 7.21 -9.98
C PRO A 60 10.64 7.21 -8.79
N HIS A 61 11.61 8.13 -8.81
CA HIS A 61 12.63 8.27 -7.75
C HIS A 61 12.05 8.60 -6.37
N ASN A 62 10.87 9.22 -6.30
CA ASN A 62 10.16 9.51 -5.05
C ASN A 62 8.73 8.97 -5.13
N PRO A 63 8.54 7.64 -4.96
CA PRO A 63 7.23 7.01 -5.12
C PRO A 63 6.29 7.43 -3.99
N THR A 64 5.10 7.88 -4.36
CA THR A 64 3.98 8.11 -3.45
C THR A 64 2.81 7.24 -3.89
N PRO A 65 1.91 6.82 -2.99
CA PRO A 65 0.76 6.00 -3.37
C PRO A 65 -0.02 6.64 -4.53
N ASP A 66 -0.25 7.95 -4.48
CA ASP A 66 -0.97 8.69 -5.53
C ASP A 66 -0.27 8.73 -6.88
N ASN A 67 1.06 8.86 -6.91
CA ASN A 67 1.78 8.94 -8.18
C ASN A 67 1.89 7.56 -8.85
N LEU A 68 2.10 6.52 -8.05
CA LEU A 68 2.12 5.14 -8.51
C LEU A 68 0.73 4.71 -8.98
N LEU A 69 -0.33 5.04 -8.24
CA LEU A 69 -1.70 4.69 -8.62
C LEU A 69 -2.08 5.32 -9.96
N ARG A 70 -1.73 6.59 -10.18
CA ARG A 70 -1.94 7.26 -11.47
C ARG A 70 -1.21 6.58 -12.63
N MET A 71 0.00 6.08 -12.39
CA MET A 71 0.72 5.28 -13.38
C MET A 71 0.04 3.93 -13.62
N CYS A 72 -0.42 3.23 -12.58
CA CYS A 72 -1.16 1.99 -12.74
C CYS A 72 -2.48 2.21 -13.50
N GLN A 73 -3.19 3.31 -13.26
CA GLN A 73 -4.43 3.69 -13.95
C GLN A 73 -4.22 4.07 -15.43
N SER A 74 -3.01 4.48 -15.81
CA SER A 74 -2.67 4.72 -17.22
C SER A 74 -2.40 3.42 -17.97
N LEU A 75 -1.89 2.40 -17.27
CA LEU A 75 -1.68 1.05 -17.79
C LEU A 75 -2.98 0.22 -17.83
N ASP A 76 -3.79 0.29 -16.77
CA ASP A 76 -5.04 -0.47 -16.66
C ASP A 76 -6.09 0.27 -15.83
N LYS A 77 -7.26 0.51 -16.43
CA LYS A 77 -8.35 1.27 -15.81
C LYS A 77 -8.97 0.59 -14.59
N LYS A 78 -8.76 -0.71 -14.36
CA LYS A 78 -9.25 -1.38 -13.14
C LYS A 78 -8.64 -0.82 -11.86
N PHE A 79 -7.46 -0.19 -11.93
CA PHE A 79 -6.86 0.51 -10.79
C PHE A 79 -7.64 1.76 -10.37
N ALA A 80 -8.59 2.25 -11.17
CA ALA A 80 -9.50 3.31 -10.75
C ALA A 80 -10.51 2.88 -9.66
N ASN A 81 -10.63 1.57 -9.41
CA ASN A 81 -11.48 1.03 -8.34
C ASN A 81 -10.83 1.10 -6.96
N LEU A 82 -9.53 1.41 -6.88
CA LEU A 82 -8.84 1.61 -5.61
C LEU A 82 -9.06 3.05 -5.15
N ASP A 83 -9.69 3.21 -3.99
CA ASP A 83 -9.87 4.50 -3.35
C ASP A 83 -8.77 4.73 -2.30
N PHE A 84 -7.89 5.69 -2.56
CA PHE A 84 -6.76 6.02 -1.69
C PHE A 84 -7.10 7.15 -0.70
N HIS A 85 -8.38 7.54 -0.60
CA HIS A 85 -8.82 8.49 0.42
C HIS A 85 -8.44 8.01 1.82
N ALA A 86 -8.49 6.70 2.08
CA ALA A 86 -8.06 6.12 3.34
C ALA A 86 -6.57 6.38 3.66
N LEU A 87 -5.71 6.62 2.66
CA LEU A 87 -4.30 6.93 2.92
C LEU A 87 -4.04 8.41 3.26
N SER A 88 -5.06 9.26 3.12
CA SER A 88 -4.99 10.72 3.27
C SER A 88 -5.00 11.14 4.75
N CYS A 89 -4.00 10.68 5.49
CA CYS A 89 -3.82 11.13 6.86
C CYS A 89 -3.03 12.44 6.95
N SER A 90 -3.61 13.39 7.66
CA SER A 90 -2.95 14.62 8.08
C SER A 90 -2.39 14.44 9.50
N HIS A 91 -1.12 14.78 9.73
CA HIS A 91 -0.55 14.97 11.08
C HIS A 91 -0.63 16.45 11.52
N GLU A 92 -1.53 17.24 10.94
CA GLU A 92 -1.71 18.62 11.38
C GLU A 92 -2.30 18.68 12.79
N LYS A 93 -1.68 19.45 13.66
CA LYS A 93 -2.20 19.75 15.00
C LYS A 93 -3.60 20.38 14.88
N GLY A 94 -4.63 19.60 15.19
CA GLY A 94 -6.03 20.06 15.22
C GLY A 94 -6.97 19.31 14.27
N ALA A 95 -6.45 18.51 13.34
CA ALA A 95 -7.24 17.48 12.66
C ALA A 95 -7.28 16.23 13.55
N ASN A 96 -8.39 15.47 13.53
CA ASN A 96 -8.47 14.16 14.18
C ASN A 96 -7.22 13.36 13.85
N ASN A 97 -6.67 12.63 14.83
CA ASN A 97 -5.57 11.69 14.65
C ASN A 97 -6.03 10.47 13.82
N PHE A 98 -6.56 10.71 12.63
CA PHE A 98 -7.20 9.76 11.74
C PHE A 98 -6.31 8.53 11.53
N CYS A 99 -4.99 8.75 11.42
CA CYS A 99 -3.99 7.70 11.25
C CYS A 99 -3.62 6.90 12.51
N LEU A 100 -4.17 7.24 13.67
CA LEU A 100 -3.91 6.55 14.95
C LEU A 100 -5.13 5.78 15.46
N GLU A 101 -6.31 6.02 14.90
CA GLU A 101 -7.51 5.24 15.19
C GLU A 101 -7.40 3.85 14.55
N VAL A 102 -7.60 2.80 15.36
CA VAL A 102 -7.43 1.40 14.93
C VAL A 102 -8.34 1.07 13.75
N GLU A 103 -9.58 1.54 13.79
CA GLU A 103 -10.58 1.35 12.74
C GLU A 103 -10.09 1.89 11.40
N HIS A 104 -9.46 3.06 11.41
CA HIS A 104 -8.98 3.68 10.19
C HIS A 104 -7.71 3.01 9.65
N VAL A 105 -6.80 2.59 10.53
CA VAL A 105 -5.63 1.82 10.10
C VAL A 105 -6.05 0.44 9.57
N GLN A 106 -7.15 -0.14 10.07
CA GLN A 106 -7.75 -1.34 9.50
C GLN A 106 -8.29 -1.11 8.08
N GLU A 107 -8.97 0.02 7.80
CA GLU A 107 -9.40 0.37 6.44
C GLU A 107 -8.19 0.48 5.48
N CYS A 108 -7.08 1.05 5.96
CA CYS A 108 -5.84 1.12 5.19
C CYS A 108 -5.26 -0.28 4.93
N LEU A 109 -5.35 -1.19 5.91
CA LEU A 109 -4.89 -2.58 5.77
C LEU A 109 -5.72 -3.32 4.71
N ASP A 110 -7.05 -3.14 4.73
CA ASP A 110 -7.96 -3.71 3.74
C ASP A 110 -7.63 -3.21 2.33
N LEU A 111 -7.35 -1.91 2.18
CA LEU A 111 -6.91 -1.32 0.93
C LEU A 111 -5.59 -1.93 0.42
N ALA A 112 -4.64 -2.24 1.31
CA ALA A 112 -3.41 -2.94 0.93
C ALA A 112 -3.67 -4.36 0.43
N TYR A 113 -4.57 -5.12 1.06
CA TYR A 113 -4.98 -6.44 0.56
C TYR A 113 -5.66 -6.34 -0.80
N MET A 114 -6.57 -5.38 -0.99
CA MET A 114 -7.22 -5.16 -2.30
C MET A 114 -6.20 -4.81 -3.38
N THR A 115 -5.25 -3.93 -3.07
CA THR A 115 -4.17 -3.54 -3.98
C THR A 115 -3.31 -4.76 -4.35
N ARG A 116 -2.88 -5.55 -3.36
CA ARG A 116 -2.11 -6.78 -3.56
C ARG A 116 -2.84 -7.74 -4.50
N ASN A 117 -4.10 -8.03 -4.20
CA ASN A 117 -4.90 -9.00 -4.96
C ASN A 117 -5.08 -8.55 -6.41
N LEU A 118 -5.37 -7.26 -6.63
CA LEU A 118 -5.47 -6.70 -7.98
C LEU A 118 -4.14 -6.83 -8.72
N VAL A 119 -3.01 -6.53 -8.08
CA VAL A 119 -1.68 -6.62 -8.70
C VAL A 119 -1.34 -8.07 -9.06
N ILE A 120 -1.55 -9.02 -8.15
CA ILE A 120 -1.29 -10.46 -8.41
C ILE A 120 -2.12 -10.95 -9.59
N ASP A 121 -3.42 -10.63 -9.61
CA ASP A 121 -4.33 -11.00 -10.71
C ASP A 121 -3.86 -10.45 -12.07
N LYS A 122 -3.26 -9.25 -12.07
CA LYS A 122 -2.75 -8.59 -13.28
C LYS A 122 -1.40 -9.11 -13.75
N ILE A 123 -0.51 -9.48 -12.83
CA ILE A 123 0.82 -10.01 -13.16
C ILE A 123 0.74 -11.49 -13.60
N LYS A 124 -0.36 -12.19 -13.27
CA LYS A 124 -0.58 -13.61 -13.61
C LYS A 124 0.53 -14.54 -13.09
N ILE A 125 0.88 -14.35 -11.82
CA ILE A 125 1.82 -15.18 -11.07
C ILE A 125 1.10 -16.17 -10.17
#